data_AF-A0A2V5VQS6-F1
#
_entry.id   AF-A0A2V5VQS6-F1
#
_cell.length_a   1.000
_cell.length_b   1.000
_cell.length_c   1.000
_cell.angle_alpha   90.00
_cell.angle_beta   90.00
_cell.angle_gamma   90.00
#
_symmetry.space_group_name_H-M   'P 1'
#
loop_
_entity.id
_entity.type
_entity.pdbx_description
1 polymer ?
#
loop_
_entity_poly.entity_id
_entity_poly.type
_entity_poly.pdbx_seq_one_letter_code
_entity_poly.pdbx_strand_id
1 'polypeptide(L)' 'MAQTLAGKDQWFVVHVLSGQENKVKENIDKRVKTEEMGDLIYEVLVPTERVSE' A
#
# COMPACT_ATOMS: atom_id res chain seq x y z
N MET A 1 10.05 -0.57 -27.53
CA MET A 1 10.17 0.46 -26.46
C MET A 1 8.76 0.69 -25.92
N ALA A 2 8.23 -0.24 -25.12
CA ALA A 2 6.85 -0.19 -24.66
C ALA A 2 6.82 0.03 -23.16
N GLN A 3 6.54 1.26 -22.74
CA GLN A 3 5.51 1.57 -21.73
C GLN A 3 5.55 3.07 -21.46
N THR A 4 4.76 3.79 -22.24
CA THR A 4 4.18 5.06 -21.85
C THR A 4 2.71 4.74 -21.56
N LEU A 5 2.11 5.38 -20.54
CA LEU A 5 0.75 5.16 -19.99
C LEU A 5 0.66 4.26 -18.74
N ALA A 6 1.56 4.44 -17.78
CA ALA A 6 1.14 4.26 -16.39
C ALA A 6 0.27 5.48 -16.05
N GLY A 7 -1.05 5.29 -15.93
CA GLY A 7 -1.95 6.34 -15.40
C GLY A 7 -1.39 6.85 -14.07
N LYS A 8 -1.61 8.13 -13.73
CA LYS A 8 -1.04 8.73 -12.51
C LYS A 8 -1.39 7.97 -11.22
N ASP A 9 -2.43 7.14 -11.26
CA ASP A 9 -3.00 6.47 -10.10
C ASP A 9 -3.17 4.98 -10.41
N GLN A 10 -2.13 4.18 -10.18
CA GLN A 10 -2.16 2.73 -10.37
C GLN A 10 -2.11 1.99 -9.03
N TRP A 11 -2.82 0.86 -8.98
CA TRP A 11 -2.70 -0.09 -7.90
C TRP A 11 -1.46 -0.97 -8.06
N PHE A 12 -0.74 -1.16 -6.97
CA PHE A 12 0.42 -2.04 -6.90
C PHE A 12 0.19 -3.11 -5.85
N VAL A 13 0.70 -4.31 -6.11
CA VAL A 13 0.67 -5.43 -5.17
C VAL A 13 2.04 -5.58 -4.52
N VAL A 14 2.06 -5.64 -3.20
CA VAL A 14 3.27 -5.85 -2.41
C VAL A 14 3.20 -7.23 -1.77
N HIS A 15 4.19 -8.07 -2.04
CA HIS A 15 4.31 -9.37 -1.38
C HIS A 15 4.85 -9.17 0.02
N VAL A 16 4.09 -9.64 1.01
CA VAL A 16 4.43 -9.54 2.43
C VAL A 16 4.42 -10.93 3.05
N LEU A 17 5.20 -11.12 4.11
CA LEU A 17 5.16 -12.35 4.89
C LEU A 17 3.79 -12.50 5.57
N SER A 18 3.20 -13.69 5.46
CA SER A 18 1.93 -14.04 6.11
C SER A 18 1.92 -13.68 7.60
N GLY A 19 0.86 -13.02 8.06
CA GLY A 19 0.70 -12.60 9.45
C GLY A 19 1.39 -11.28 9.83
N GLN A 20 2.19 -10.70 8.94
CA GLN A 20 2.81 -9.37 9.14
C GLN A 20 2.14 -8.26 8.32
N GLU A 21 1.10 -8.56 7.56
CA GLU A 21 0.45 -7.62 6.63
C GLU A 21 -0.04 -6.35 7.33
N ASN A 22 -0.68 -6.48 8.50
CA ASN A 22 -1.13 -5.33 9.31
C ASN A 22 0.04 -4.47 9.78
N LYS A 23 1.15 -5.10 10.21
CA LYS A 23 2.35 -4.39 10.64
C LYS A 23 3.01 -3.64 9.48
N VAL A 24 3.03 -4.25 8.30
CA VAL A 24 3.55 -3.60 7.08
C VAL A 24 2.67 -2.43 6.67
N LYS A 25 1.34 -2.57 6.69
CA LYS A 25 0.41 -1.46 6.45
C LYS A 25 0.68 -0.28 7.38
N GLU A 26 0.79 -0.54 8.68
CA GLU A 26 1.04 0.52 9.66
C GLU A 26 2.40 1.20 9.46
N ASN A 27 3.44 0.44 9.10
CA ASN A 27 4.74 1.00 8.76
C ASN A 27 4.70 1.86 7.50
N ILE A 28 3.96 1.44 6.46
CA ILE A 28 3.79 2.24 5.23
C ILE A 28 3.06 3.53 5.58
N ASP A 29 1.95 3.49 6.32
CA ASP A 29 1.19 4.69 6.73
C ASP A 29 2.06 5.68 7.53
N LYS A 30 2.81 5.17 8.50
CA LYS A 30 3.79 5.96 9.26
C LYS A 30 4.83 6.58 8.35
N ARG A 31 5.39 5.83 7.41
CA ARG A 31 6.45 6.31 6.53
C ARG A 31 5.93 7.36 5.53
N VAL A 32 4.72 7.17 5.01
CA VAL A 32 4.05 8.16 4.15
C VAL A 32 3.90 9.49 4.89
N LYS A 33 3.54 9.46 6.17
CA LYS A 33 3.45 10.67 7.01
C LYS A 33 4.82 11.28 7.31
N THR A 34 5.80 10.47 7.69
CA THR A 34 7.15 10.96 8.08
C THR A 34 7.92 11.53 6.89
N GLU A 35 7.79 10.94 5.70
CA GLU A 35 8.48 11.38 4.48
C GLU A 35 7.59 12.24 3.57
N GLU A 36 6.44 12.69 4.07
CA GLU A 36 5.49 13.56 3.35
C GLU A 36 5.08 13.02 1.96
N MET A 37 5.04 11.70 1.81
CA MET A 37 4.77 11.00 0.54
C MET A 37 3.27 10.88 0.22
N GLY A 38 2.41 11.67 0.86
CA GLY A 38 0.96 11.63 0.69
C GLY A 38 0.50 11.92 -0.75
N ASP A 39 1.32 12.63 -1.53
CA ASP A 39 1.08 12.91 -2.95
C ASP A 39 1.36 11.72 -3.87
N LEU A 40 2.07 10.70 -3.38
CA LEU A 40 2.48 9.51 -4.13
C LEU A 40 1.72 8.24 -3.71
N ILE A 41 1.41 8.11 -2.43
CA ILE A 41 0.74 6.94 -1.86
C ILE A 41 -0.61 7.38 -1.29
N TYR A 42 -1.66 7.18 -2.09
CA TYR A 42 -3.02 7.62 -1.76
C TYR A 42 -3.73 6.66 -0.79
N GLU A 43 -3.59 5.36 -1.03
CA GLU A 43 -4.30 4.33 -0.26
C GLU A 43 -3.46 3.06 -0.10
N VAL A 44 -3.54 2.47 1.10
CA VAL A 44 -2.91 1.18 1.40
C VAL A 44 -3.99 0.23 1.95
N LEU A 45 -4.33 -0.77 1.15
CA LEU A 45 -5.33 -1.78 1.49
C LEU A 45 -4.66 -3.11 1.80
N VAL A 46 -5.08 -3.75 2.90
CA VAL A 46 -4.68 -5.11 3.25
C VAL A 46 -5.91 -6.00 3.03
N PRO A 47 -5.84 -6.97 2.10
CA PRO A 47 -6.96 -7.86 1.82
C PRO A 47 -7.07 -8.94 2.91
N THR A 48 -7.58 -8.55 4.07
CA THR A 48 -7.92 -9.48 5.15
C THR A 48 -9.44 -9.56 5.30
N GLU A 49 -9.95 -10.78 5.44
CA GLU A 49 -11.33 -11.00 5.84
C GLU A 49 -11.49 -10.50 7.28
N ARG A 50 -12.31 -9.45 7.49
CA ARG A 50 -12.65 -9.01 8.85
C ARG A 50 -13.55 -10.07 9.45
N VAL A 51 -12.99 -10.96 10.26
CA VAL A 51 -13.79 -11.84 11.12
C VAL A 51 -14.43 -10.94 12.17
N SER A 52 -15.62 -10.43 11.86
CA SER A 52 -16.51 -9.86 12.87
C SER A 52 -17.14 -11.05 13.60
N GLU A 53 -16.60 -11.38 14.77
CA GLU A 53 -17.32 -12.14 15.78
C GLU A 53 -18.42 -11.29 16.42
#